data_AF-A0A419K4K2-F1
#
_entry.id   AF-A0A419K4K2-F1
#
_cell.length_a   1.000
_cell.length_b   1.000
_cell.length_c   1.000
_cell.angle_alpha   90.00
_cell.angle_beta   90.00
_cell.angle_gamma   90.00
#
_symmetry.space_group_name_H-M   'P 1'
#
loop_
_entity.id
_entity.type
_entity.pdbx_description
1 polymer ?
#
loop_
_entity_poly.entity_id
_entity_poly.type
_entity_poly.pdbx_seq_one_letter_code
_entity_poly.pdbx_strand_id
1 'polypeptide(L)' 'MPRKNQKIHMLFHSLGLSCLGGAIFLQILVFTDILQHGYFMAVENNPAILMFEICLTIFAFIYFIYIYQRFIRSVR' A
#
# COMPACT_ATOMS: atom_id res chain seq x y z
N MET A 1 -7.36 -1.80 31.41
CA MET A 1 -8.09 -2.62 30.41
C MET A 1 -7.67 -2.22 28.99
N PRO A 2 -6.77 -2.94 28.29
CA PRO A 2 -6.14 -2.46 27.05
C PRO A 2 -6.80 -2.99 25.76
N ARG A 3 -8.14 -3.13 25.70
CA ARG A 3 -8.84 -3.76 24.55
C ARG A 3 -8.95 -2.87 23.30
N LYS A 4 -8.94 -1.53 23.41
CA LYS A 4 -9.08 -0.62 22.26
C LYS A 4 -7.83 -0.55 21.38
N ASN A 5 -6.64 -0.59 21.97
CA ASN A 5 -5.38 -0.56 21.23
C ASN A 5 -5.23 -1.74 20.27
N GLN A 6 -5.63 -2.94 20.68
CA GLN A 6 -5.49 -4.12 19.83
C GLN A 6 -6.35 -4.04 18.57
N LYS A 7 -7.58 -3.55 18.68
CA LYS A 7 -8.47 -3.40 17.51
C LYS A 7 -7.93 -2.36 16.52
N ILE A 8 -7.49 -1.21 17.01
CA ILE A 8 -6.92 -0.15 16.16
C ILE A 8 -5.64 -0.67 15.47
N HIS A 9 -4.80 -1.40 16.20
CA HIS A 9 -3.59 -1.98 15.66
C HIS A 9 -3.88 -3.05 14.59
N MET A 10 -4.90 -3.88 14.80
CA MET A 10 -5.36 -4.86 13.80
C MET A 10 -5.91 -4.19 12.55
N LEU A 11 -6.72 -3.13 12.70
CA LEU A 11 -7.26 -2.38 11.56
C LEU A 11 -6.13 -1.72 10.76
N PHE A 12 -5.17 -1.09 11.44
CA PHE A 12 -4.00 -0.50 10.81
C PHE A 12 -3.16 -1.54 10.07
N HIS A 13 -2.94 -2.71 10.66
CA HIS A 13 -2.16 -3.80 10.04
C HIS A 13 -2.90 -4.42 8.85
N SER A 14 -4.21 -4.65 8.98
CA SER A 14 -5.05 -5.17 7.89
C SER A 14 -5.08 -4.17 6.72
N LEU A 15 -5.25 -2.89 7.01
CA LEU A 15 -5.24 -1.84 5.99
C LEU A 15 -3.87 -1.76 5.31
N GLY A 16 -2.79 -1.68 6.09
CA GLY A 16 -1.41 -1.65 5.59
C GLY A 16 -1.08 -2.85 4.70
N LEU A 17 -1.41 -4.07 5.15
CA LEU A 17 -1.22 -5.27 4.33
C LEU A 17 -2.06 -5.25 3.05
N SER A 18 -3.31 -4.77 3.12
CA SER A 18 -4.16 -4.66 1.92
C SER A 18 -3.60 -3.65 0.91
N CYS A 19 -3.08 -2.51 1.36
CA CYS A 19 -2.42 -1.53 0.49
C CYS A 19 -1.15 -2.09 -0.12
N LEU A 20 -0.33 -2.84 0.62
CA LEU A 20 0.86 -3.51 0.08
C LEU A 20 0.48 -4.53 -1.00
N GLY A 21 -0.53 -5.36 -0.74
CA GLY A 21 -1.04 -6.32 -1.73
C GLY A 21 -1.60 -5.62 -2.97
N GLY A 22 -2.35 -4.53 -2.78
CA GLY A 22 -2.86 -3.70 -3.87
C GLY A 22 -1.75 -3.08 -4.71
N ALA A 23 -0.69 -2.57 -4.08
CA ALA A 23 0.47 -2.01 -4.78
C ALA A 23 1.19 -3.07 -5.64
N ILE A 24 1.36 -4.29 -5.10
CA ILE A 24 1.94 -5.41 -5.88
C ILE A 24 1.05 -5.76 -7.07
N PHE A 25 -0.27 -5.83 -6.86
CA PHE A 25 -1.22 -6.13 -7.93
C PHE A 25 -1.21 -5.05 -9.03
N LEU A 26 -1.23 -3.77 -8.65
CA LEU A 26 -1.08 -2.64 -9.58
C LEU A 26 0.22 -2.74 -10.35
N GLN A 27 1.33 -3.09 -9.71
CA GLN A 27 2.62 -3.23 -10.38
C GLN A 27 2.60 -4.35 -11.44
N ILE A 28 1.92 -5.47 -11.17
CA ILE A 28 1.73 -6.54 -12.16
C ILE A 28 0.93 -6.04 -13.36
N LEU A 29 -0.15 -5.28 -13.13
CA LEU A 29 -0.94 -4.69 -14.20
C LEU A 29 -0.12 -3.70 -15.03
N VAL A 30 0.65 -2.83 -14.38
CA VAL A 30 1.57 -1.88 -15.04
C VAL A 30 2.55 -2.62 -15.94
N PHE A 31 3.19 -3.68 -15.44
CA PHE A 31 4.12 -4.46 -16.26
C PHE A 31 3.41 -5.19 -17.41
N THR A 32 2.21 -5.72 -17.17
CA THR A 32 1.42 -6.37 -18.22
C THR A 32 1.09 -5.37 -19.34
N ASP A 33 0.70 -4.16 -18.99
CA ASP A 33 0.36 -3.12 -19.94
C ASP A 33 1.59 -2.64 -20.73
N ILE A 34 2.72 -2.42 -20.06
CA ILE A 34 3.99 -2.07 -20.73
C ILE A 34 4.43 -3.18 -21.69
N LEU A 35 4.28 -4.45 -21.32
CA LEU A 35 4.62 -5.58 -22.19
C LEU A 35 3.73 -5.65 -23.43
N GLN A 36 2.46 -5.23 -23.33
CA GLN A 36 1.50 -5.30 -24.42
C GLN A 36 1.51 -4.05 -25.32
N HIS A 37 1.60 -2.86 -24.73
CA HIS A 37 1.41 -1.57 -25.42
C HIS A 37 2.69 -0.72 -25.48
N GLY A 38 3.75 -1.10 -24.75
CA GLY A 38 5.05 -0.42 -24.76
C GLY A 38 5.18 0.77 -23.80
N TYR A 39 4.08 1.22 -23.20
CA TYR A 39 4.03 2.26 -22.18
C TYR A 39 2.79 2.08 -21.30
N PHE A 40 2.80 2.65 -20.10
CA PHE A 40 1.65 2.67 -19.20
C PHE A 40 1.21 4.10 -18.96
N MET A 41 -0.10 4.35 -19.11
CA MET A 41 -0.68 5.66 -18.86
C MET A 41 -1.94 5.52 -17.98
N ALA A 42 -1.79 5.79 -16.68
CA ALA A 42 -2.92 5.89 -15.76
C ALA A 42 -3.17 7.36 -15.40
N VAL A 43 -4.38 7.83 -15.72
CA VAL A 43 -4.88 9.16 -15.33
C VAL A 43 -6.21 8.95 -14.65
N GLU A 44 -6.28 9.43 -13.42
CA GLU A 44 -7.53 9.55 -12.66
C GLU A 44 -8.06 10.98 -12.84
N ASN A 45 -9.24 11.09 -13.43
CA ASN A 45 -9.87 12.39 -13.71
C ASN A 45 -10.62 12.94 -12.50
N ASN A 46 -10.97 12.07 -11.54
CA ASN A 46 -11.65 12.48 -10.33
C ASN A 46 -10.62 12.91 -9.25
N PRO A 47 -10.55 14.20 -8.90
CA PRO A 47 -9.54 14.71 -7.97
C PRO A 47 -9.69 14.12 -6.55
N ALA A 48 -10.89 13.72 -6.14
CA ALA A 48 -11.11 13.10 -4.84
C ALA A 48 -10.52 11.68 -4.78
N ILE A 49 -10.67 10.91 -5.87
CA ILE A 49 -10.09 9.57 -5.98
C ILE A 49 -8.57 9.67 -6.07
N LEU A 50 -8.06 10.55 -6.92
CA LEU A 50 -6.61 10.78 -7.06
C LEU A 50 -5.98 11.16 -5.71
N MET A 51 -6.59 12.07 -4.95
CA MET A 51 -6.10 12.44 -3.62
C MET A 51 -6.12 11.25 -2.66
N PHE A 52 -7.18 10.42 -2.71
CA PHE A 52 -7.27 9.22 -1.89
C PHE A 52 -6.18 8.20 -2.24
N GLU A 53 -5.91 7.97 -3.52
CA GLU A 53 -4.82 7.10 -4.00
C GLU A 53 -3.44 7.60 -3.55
N ILE A 54 -3.18 8.90 -3.65
CA ILE A 54 -1.94 9.50 -3.15
C ILE A 54 -1.81 9.28 -1.64
N CYS A 55 -2.87 9.53 -0.87
CA CYS A 55 -2.88 9.29 0.58
C CYS A 55 -2.60 7.83 0.92
N LEU A 56 -3.26 6.89 0.23
CA LEU A 56 -3.04 5.45 0.43
C LEU A 56 -1.63 5.02 0.03
N THR A 57 -1.07 5.60 -1.03
CA THR A 57 0.30 5.32 -1.48
C THR A 57 1.32 5.77 -0.43
N ILE A 58 1.18 7.00 0.08
CA ILE A 58 2.04 7.51 1.16
C ILE A 58 1.91 6.63 2.41
N PHE A 59 0.68 6.27 2.78
CA PHE A 59 0.42 5.38 3.91
C PHE A 59 1.08 4.01 3.73
N ALA A 60 0.93 3.39 2.56
CA ALA A 60 1.52 2.09 2.23
C ALA A 60 3.05 2.15 2.30
N PHE A 61 3.66 3.24 1.82
CA PHE A 61 5.10 3.45 1.86
C PHE A 61 5.63 3.56 3.30
N ILE A 62 4.99 4.38 4.14
CA ILE A 62 5.35 4.51 5.56
C ILE A 62 5.17 3.15 6.28
N TYR A 63 4.05 2.47 6.02
CA TYR A 63 3.77 1.16 6.59
C TYR A 63 4.78 0.10 6.17
N PHE A 64 5.22 0.10 4.91
CA PHE A 64 6.26 -0.77 4.39
C PHE A 64 7.57 -0.59 5.15
N ILE A 65 8.01 0.66 5.35
CA ILE A 65 9.22 0.97 6.12
C ILE A 65 9.07 0.46 7.56
N TYR A 66 7.92 0.71 8.19
CA TYR A 66 7.65 0.25 9.55
C TYR A 66 7.76 -1.28 9.67
N ILE A 67 7.10 -2.03 8.79
CA ILE A 67 7.11 -3.49 8.86
C ILE A 67 8.49 -4.07 8.49
N TYR A 68 9.20 -3.44 7.55
CA TYR A 68 10.56 -3.83 7.17
C TYR A 68 11.56 -3.62 8.32
N GLN A 69 11.50 -2.47 9.00
CA GLN A 69 12.31 -2.22 10.19
C GLN A 69 11.99 -3.21 11.31
N ARG A 70 10.71 -3.48 11.54
CA ARG A 70 10.28 -4.48 12.53
C ARG A 70 10.80 -5.88 12.18
N PHE A 71 10.77 -6.25 10.91
CA PHE A 71 11.28 -7.53 10.42
C PHE A 71 12.79 -7.66 10.69
N ILE A 72 13.59 -6.66 10.29
CA ILE A 72 15.05 -6.65 10.55
C ILE A 72 15.36 -6.77 12.05
N ARG A 73 14.64 -6.03 12.90
CA ARG A 73 14.82 -6.10 14.36
C ARG A 73 14.46 -7.46 14.96
N SER A 74 13.60 -8.24 14.30
CA SER A 74 13.22 -9.58 14.76
C SER A 74 14.21 -10.66 14.30
N VAL A 75 14.95 -10.41 13.23
CA VAL A 75 15.92 -11.34 12.65
C VAL A 75 17.32 -11.15 13.25
N ARG A 76 17.63 -9.93 13.71
CA ARG A 76 18.85 -9.60 14.47
C ARG A 76 18.73 -10.02 15.92
#